data_AF-A0A537KI86-F1
#
_entry.id   AF-A0A537KI86-F1
#
_cell.length_a   1.000
_cell.length_b   1.000
_cell.length_c   1.000
_cell.angle_alpha   90.00
_cell.angle_beta   90.00
_cell.angle_gamma   90.00
#
_symmetry.space_group_name_H-M   'P 1'
#
loop_
_entity.id
_entity.type
_entity.pdbx_description
1 polymer ?
#
loop_
_entity_poly.entity_id
_entity_poly.type
_entity_poly.pdbx_seq_one_letter_code
_entity_poly.pdbx_strand_id
1 'polypeptide(L)' 'MKNDELIEGVHYYINEDGFIVLTEQYHKEKGYCCGMGCLHCPYQYENVPEPRRTFLLNKNNRNKS' A
#
# COMPACT_ATOMS: atom_id res chain seq x y z
N MET A 1 19.66 11.36 -5.68
CA MET A 1 18.81 10.16 -5.53
C MET A 1 19.10 9.65 -4.14
N LYS A 2 18.14 9.74 -3.21
CA LYS A 2 18.37 9.21 -1.87
C LYS A 2 18.40 7.68 -2.01
N ASN A 3 19.51 7.07 -1.63
CA ASN A 3 19.62 5.64 -1.44
C ASN A 3 18.96 5.32 -0.09
N ASP A 4 17.64 5.51 -0.01
CA ASP A 4 16.89 5.05 1.16
C ASP A 4 16.78 3.53 1.02
N GLU A 5 17.67 2.83 1.74
CA GLU A 5 17.66 1.38 1.83
C GLU A 5 16.30 0.92 2.36
N LEU A 6 15.72 -0.10 1.74
CA LEU A 6 14.47 -0.68 2.23
C LEU A 6 14.76 -1.49 3.48
N ILE A 7 14.14 -1.11 4.60
CA ILE A 7 14.31 -1.76 5.89
C ILE A 7 13.18 -2.77 6.06
N GLU A 8 13.52 -4.05 6.21
CA GLU A 8 12.55 -5.10 6.54
C GLU A 8 11.89 -4.82 7.90
N GLY A 9 10.59 -5.03 8.01
CA GLY A 9 9.75 -4.68 9.15
C GLY A 9 9.30 -3.21 9.17
N VAL A 10 9.96 -2.32 8.44
CA VAL A 10 9.58 -0.89 8.35
C VAL A 10 8.95 -0.57 7.00
N HIS A 11 9.66 -0.84 5.90
CA HIS A 11 9.22 -0.54 4.53
C HIS A 11 8.51 -1.72 3.86
N TYR A 12 8.89 -2.94 4.23
CA TYR A 12 8.26 -4.15 3.74
C TYR A 12 8.38 -5.29 4.74
N TYR A 13 7.60 -6.34 4.55
CA TYR A 13 7.79 -7.63 5.21
C TYR A 13 7.54 -8.76 4.22
N ILE A 14 8.05 -9.95 4.50
CA ILE A 14 7.75 -11.16 3.72
C ILE A 14 6.58 -11.87 4.40
N ASN A 15 5.49 -12.11 3.67
CA ASN A 15 4.35 -12.85 4.20
C ASN A 15 4.62 -14.36 4.23
N GLU A 16 3.71 -15.14 4.81
CA GLU A 16 3.85 -16.60 4.94
C GLU A 16 3.97 -17.32 3.58
N ASP A 17 3.45 -16.72 2.51
CA ASP A 17 3.56 -17.22 1.14
C ASP A 17 4.89 -16.84 0.45
N GLY A 18 5.77 -16.10 1.12
CA GLY A 18 7.06 -15.67 0.56
C GLY A 18 6.97 -14.41 -0.33
N PHE A 19 5.86 -13.69 -0.33
CA PHE A 19 5.69 -12.43 -1.06
C PHE A 19 6.12 -11.22 -0.25
N ILE A 20 6.76 -10.26 -0.92
CA ILE A 20 7.11 -8.96 -0.36
C ILE A 20 5.85 -8.10 -0.29
N VAL A 21 5.46 -7.73 0.92
CA VAL A 21 4.35 -6.81 1.18
C VAL A 21 4.91 -5.48 1.65
N LEU A 22 4.65 -4.43 0.86
CA LEU A 22 5.05 -3.06 1.19
C LEU A 22 4.13 -2.48 2.26
N THR A 23 4.72 -1.83 3.25
CA THR A 23 3.99 -1.21 4.36
C THR A 23 3.45 0.17 3.98
N GLU A 24 2.62 0.72 4.87
CA GLU A 24 2.17 2.11 4.76
C GLU A 24 3.34 3.11 4.77
N GLN A 25 4.38 2.85 5.58
CA GLN A 25 5.53 3.74 5.73
C GLN A 25 6.28 3.91 4.41
N TYR A 26 6.55 2.81 3.70
CA TYR A 26 7.16 2.87 2.38
C TYR A 26 6.35 3.73 1.42
N HIS A 27 5.03 3.61 1.44
CA HIS A 27 4.16 4.39 0.57
C HIS A 27 4.13 5.88 0.95
N LYS A 28 4.24 6.21 2.24
CA LYS A 28 4.37 7.60 2.72
C LYS A 28 5.69 8.22 2.26
N GLU A 29 6.80 7.50 2.40
CA GLU A 29 8.13 7.97 1.95
C GLU A 29 8.22 8.11 0.43
N LYS A 30 7.57 7.20 -0.31
CA LYS A 30 7.40 7.31 -1.76
C LYS A 30 6.69 8.61 -2.17
N GLY A 31 5.83 9.16 -1.31
CA GLY A 31 5.25 10.50 -1.46
C GLY A 31 4.12 10.63 -2.48
N TYR A 32 3.68 9.55 -3.13
CA TYR A 32 2.54 9.59 -4.05
C TYR A 32 1.77 8.27 -4.17
N CYS A 33 0.49 8.35 -4.54
CA CYS A 33 -0.32 7.17 -4.85
C CYS A 33 0.05 6.61 -6.24
N CYS A 34 0.46 5.35 -6.29
CA CYS A 34 0.88 4.71 -7.55
C CYS A 34 -0.28 4.15 -8.41
N GLY A 35 -1.53 4.19 -7.93
CA GLY A 35 -2.69 3.71 -8.70
C GLY A 35 -2.84 2.19 -8.84
N MET A 36 -2.02 1.39 -8.15
CA MET A 36 -2.04 -0.08 -8.27
C MET A 36 -3.01 -0.79 -7.30
N GLY A 37 -3.58 -0.06 -6.33
CA GLY A 37 -4.48 -0.63 -5.33
C GLY A 37 -3.76 -1.45 -4.24
N CYS A 38 -2.67 -0.90 -3.70
CA CYS A 38 -1.84 -1.55 -2.67
C CYS A 38 -2.60 -1.81 -1.35
N LEU A 39 -2.24 -2.88 -0.64
CA LEU A 39 -2.93 -3.28 0.60
C LEU A 39 -2.91 -2.17 1.68
N HIS A 40 -1.76 -1.53 1.88
CA HIS A 40 -1.54 -0.50 2.90
C HIS A 40 -1.50 0.91 2.31
N CYS A 41 -2.38 1.24 1.35
CA CYS A 41 -2.37 2.54 0.69
C CYS A 41 -2.75 3.69 1.67
N PRO A 42 -1.84 4.63 2.00
CA PRO A 42 -2.16 5.77 2.87
C PRO A 42 -2.99 6.84 2.16
N TYR A 43 -3.06 6.79 0.82
CA TYR A 43 -3.66 7.82 -0.03
C TYR A 43 -5.10 7.51 -0.46
N GLN A 44 -5.79 6.62 0.26
CA GLN A 44 -7.20 6.26 -0.03
C GLN A 44 -7.47 5.91 -1.51
N TYR A 45 -6.48 5.28 -2.17
CA TYR A 45 -6.56 4.86 -3.56
C TYR A 45 -6.82 6.00 -4.57
N GLU A 46 -6.40 7.25 -4.29
CA GLU A 46 -6.73 8.42 -5.12
C GLU A 46 -6.48 8.25 -6.62
N ASN A 47 -5.36 7.61 -6.99
CA ASN A 47 -4.94 7.41 -8.39
C ASN A 47 -5.38 6.06 -8.97
N VAL A 48 -6.15 5.27 -8.23
CA VAL A 48 -6.72 4.02 -8.76
C VAL A 48 -7.97 4.37 -9.58
N PRO A 49 -8.08 3.93 -10.84
CA PRO A 49 -9.24 4.24 -11.67
C PRO A 49 -10.51 3.51 -11.20
N GLU A 50 -11.66 4.10 -11.49
CA GLU A 50 -12.97 3.46 -11.30
C GLU A 50 -13.19 2.32 -12.29
N PRO A 51 -13.95 1.27 -11.91
CA PRO A 51 -14.67 1.08 -10.64
C PRO A 51 -13.81 0.48 -9.51
N ARG A 52 -12.50 0.27 -9.76
CA ARG A 52 -11.63 -0.47 -8.85
C ARG A 52 -11.38 0.29 -7.55
N ARG A 53 -11.26 1.62 -7.58
CA ARG A 53 -11.09 2.44 -6.36
C ARG A 53 -12.27 2.29 -5.40
N THR A 54 -13.50 2.45 -5.88
CA THR A 54 -14.71 2.24 -5.06
C THR A 54 -14.75 0.84 -4.44
N PHE A 55 -14.40 -0.20 -5.20
CA PHE A 55 -14.32 -1.56 -4.67
C PHE A 55 -13.31 -1.70 -3.51
N LEU A 56 -12.11 -1.13 -3.67
CA LEU A 56 -11.04 -1.20 -2.66
C LEU A 56 -11.40 -0.43 -1.39
N LEU A 57 -12.00 0.76 -1.52
CA LEU A 57 -12.47 1.54 -0.37
C LEU A 57 -13.51 0.75 0.44
N ASN A 58 -14.45 0.09 -0.24
CA ASN A 58 -15.47 -0.74 0.41
C ASN A 58 -14.90 -2.03 1.03
N LYS A 59 -13.77 -2.54 0.53
CA LYS A 59 -13.10 -3.70 1.14
C LYS A 59 -12.41 -3.33 2.45
N ASN A 60 -11.71 -2.20 2.50
CA ASN A 60 -11.02 -1.75 3.71
C ASN A 60 -11.97 -1.48 4.88
N ASN A 61 -13.18 -0.97 4.60
CA ASN A 61 -14.19 -0.72 5.64
C ASN A 61 -14.73 -2.01 6.26
N ARG A 62 -14.73 -3.13 5.54
CA ARG A 62 -15.22 -4.43 6.03
C ARG A 62 -14.23 -5.14 6.96
N ASN A 63 -12.94 -4.87 6.84
CA ASN A 63 -11.90 -5.45 7.70
C ASN A 63 -11.76 -4.74 9.06
N LYS A 64 -12.62 -3.76 9.36
CA LYS A 64 -12.63 -2.99 10.63
C LYS A 64 -13.81 -3.35 11.56
N SER A 65 -14.62 -4.37 11.24
CA SER A 65 -15.79 -4.78 12.04
C SER A 65 -15.56 -6.08 12.79
#